data_AF-A0A3P8N866-F1
#
_entry.id   AF-A0A3P8N866-F1
#
_cell.length_a   1.000
_cell.length_b   1.000
_cell.length_c   1.000
_cell.angle_alpha   90.00
_cell.angle_beta   90.00
_cell.angle_gamma   90.00
#
_symmetry.space_group_name_H-M   'P 1'
#
loop_
_entity.id
_entity.type
_entity.pdbx_description
1 polymer ?
#
loop_
_entity_poly.entity_id
_entity_poly.type
_entity_poly.pdbx_seq_one_letter_code
_entity_poly.pdbx_strand_id
1 'polypeptide(L)'
;LILCRACGHELALGTDIRSVPSRLALSSRNDTLLGGRRVNVQLFENPHGHRFEVITFRKADVTQHWPSDKRFSWFPGFSWTVATCPRCNTHL
;
A
#
# COMPACT_ATOMS: atom_id res chain seq x y z
N LEU A 1 -14.56 -2.12 -3.67
CA LEU A 1 -13.91 -2.76 -2.50
C LEU A 1 -12.49 -3.15 -2.91
N ILE A 2 -11.54 -3.19 -1.98
CA ILE A 2 -10.22 -3.77 -2.19
C ILE A 2 -10.13 -5.07 -1.40
N LEU A 3 -9.81 -6.15 -2.09
CA LEU A 3 -9.79 -7.50 -1.54
C LEU A 3 -8.36 -8.06 -1.53
N CYS A 4 -8.05 -8.87 -0.54
CA CYS A 4 -6.82 -9.67 -0.51
C CYS A 4 -6.82 -10.64 -1.70
N ARG A 5 -5.82 -10.52 -2.58
CA ARG A 5 -5.70 -11.36 -3.79
C ARG A 5 -5.61 -12.86 -3.47
N ALA A 6 -5.06 -13.24 -2.32
CA ALA A 6 -4.83 -14.64 -1.95
C ALA A 6 -6.07 -15.35 -1.36
N CYS A 7 -6.97 -14.63 -0.70
CA CYS A 7 -8.08 -15.26 0.05
C CYS A 7 -9.44 -14.52 -0.03
N GLY A 8 -9.52 -13.40 -0.74
CA GLY A 8 -10.76 -12.62 -0.89
C GLY A 8 -11.19 -11.82 0.35
N HIS A 9 -10.40 -11.76 1.42
CA HIS A 9 -10.70 -10.93 2.61
C HIS A 9 -10.81 -9.45 2.24
N GLU A 10 -11.75 -8.72 2.82
CA GLU A 10 -11.89 -7.28 2.58
C GLU A 10 -10.80 -6.51 3.31
N LEU A 11 -9.96 -5.77 2.57
CA LEU A 11 -8.84 -5.02 3.13
C LEU A 11 -9.14 -3.53 3.28
N ALA A 12 -9.80 -2.92 2.30
CA ALA A 12 -10.12 -1.50 2.35
C ALA A 12 -11.36 -1.17 1.52
N LEU A 13 -12.09 -0.13 1.93
CA LEU A 13 -13.18 0.40 1.12
C LEU A 13 -12.61 1.26 -0.02
N GLY A 14 -13.35 1.32 -1.13
CA GLY A 14 -13.01 2.24 -2.22
C GLY A 14 -12.94 3.69 -1.71
N THR A 15 -13.81 4.05 -0.77
CA THR A 15 -13.87 5.36 -0.09
C THR A 15 -12.60 5.77 0.63
N ASP A 16 -11.81 4.82 1.13
CA ASP A 16 -10.61 5.10 1.94
C ASP A 16 -9.35 5.39 1.12
N ILE A 17 -9.36 5.13 -0.20
CA ILE A 17 -8.25 5.50 -1.08
C ILE A 17 -7.96 7.00 -0.98
N ARG A 18 -6.72 7.35 -0.62
CA ARG A 18 -6.22 8.72 -0.54
C ARG A 18 -4.82 8.73 -1.11
N SER A 19 -4.64 9.35 -2.27
CA SER A 19 -3.32 9.58 -2.85
C SER A 19 -2.44 10.38 -1.89
N VAL A 20 -1.31 9.81 -1.48
CA VAL A 20 -0.22 10.50 -0.78
C VAL A 20 1.00 10.39 -1.70
N PRO A 21 1.32 11.41 -2.51
CA PRO A 21 2.45 11.34 -3.42
C PRO A 21 3.76 11.39 -2.64
N SER A 22 4.74 10.57 -3.04
CA SER A 22 6.10 10.62 -2.53
C SER A 22 7.07 11.13 -3.59
N ARG A 23 8.07 11.91 -3.15
CA ARG A 23 9.21 12.33 -3.96
C ARG A 23 10.26 11.22 -4.16
N LEU A 24 10.08 10.07 -3.53
CA LEU A 24 10.94 8.88 -3.68
C LEU A 24 10.37 7.82 -4.64
N ALA A 25 9.20 8.08 -5.26
CA ALA A 25 8.63 7.20 -6.27
C ALA A 25 9.48 7.27 -7.56
N LEU A 26 9.86 6.10 -8.09
CA LEU A 26 10.60 5.98 -9.34
C LEU A 26 9.74 6.37 -10.55
N SER A 27 8.44 6.10 -10.47
CA SER A 27 7.42 6.55 -11.40
C SER A 27 6.05 6.50 -10.72
N SER A 28 5.07 7.20 -11.31
CA SER A 28 3.68 7.17 -10.83
C SER A 28 2.71 7.22 -11.99
N ARG A 29 1.59 6.48 -11.89
CA ARG A 29 0.48 6.53 -12.85
C ARG A 29 -0.86 6.71 -12.13
N ASN A 30 -1.87 7.16 -12.88
CA ASN A 30 -3.24 7.24 -12.39
C ASN A 30 -4.07 6.14 -13.07
N ASP A 31 -4.37 5.08 -12.33
CA ASP A 31 -5.30 4.03 -12.78
C ASP A 31 -6.74 4.38 -12.39
N THR A 32 -7.70 3.66 -12.97
CA THR A 32 -9.13 3.77 -12.61
C THR A 32 -9.62 2.42 -12.13
N LEU A 33 -10.06 2.35 -10.87
CA LEU A 33 -10.66 1.15 -10.30
C LEU A 33 -12.11 0.97 -10.77
N LEU A 34 -12.60 -0.27 -10.69
CA LEU A 34 -14.01 -0.60 -10.87
C LEU A 34 -14.89 0.34 -10.01
N GLY A 35 -15.81 1.06 -10.67
CA GLY A 35 -16.55 2.19 -10.08
C GLY A 35 -16.01 3.58 -10.44
N GLY A 36 -15.10 3.70 -11.43
CA GLY A 36 -14.68 4.99 -11.99
C GLY A 36 -13.73 5.81 -11.10
N ARG A 37 -13.26 5.24 -9.99
CA ARG A 37 -12.49 5.96 -8.99
C ARG A 37 -10.99 5.92 -9.30
N ARG A 38 -10.39 7.10 -9.49
CA ARG A 38 -8.97 7.26 -9.80
C ARG A 38 -8.11 6.89 -8.59
N VAL A 39 -7.06 6.11 -8.82
CA VAL A 39 -6.06 5.72 -7.83
C VAL A 39 -4.66 6.08 -8.36
N ASN A 40 -3.83 6.67 -7.51
CA ASN A 40 -2.43 6.93 -7.85
C ASN A 40 -1.58 5.72 -7.44
N VAL A 41 -1.01 5.04 -8.42
CA VAL A 41 -0.10 3.91 -8.24
C VAL A 41 1.32 4.44 -8.37
N GLN A 42 2.15 4.18 -7.35
CA GLN A 42 3.52 4.68 -7.27
C GLN A 42 4.49 3.49 -7.25
N LEU A 43 5.48 3.51 -8.14
CA LEU A 43 6.51 2.49 -8.20
C LEU A 43 7.67 2.84 -7.25
N PHE A 44 7.99 1.93 -6.35
CA PHE A 44 9.15 2.04 -5.48
C PHE A 44 10.06 0.82 -5.62
N GLU A 45 11.31 0.94 -5.17
CA GLU A 45 12.28 -0.14 -5.07
C GLU A 45 12.81 -0.18 -3.62
N ASN A 46 12.97 -1.38 -3.07
CA ASN A 46 13.53 -1.56 -1.73
C ASN A 46 15.07 -1.68 -1.78
N PRO A 47 15.80 -1.64 -0.65
CA PRO A 47 17.27 -1.74 -0.62
C PRO A 47 17.86 -3.04 -1.20
N HIS A 48 17.03 -4.05 -1.48
CA HIS A 48 17.42 -5.32 -2.10
C HIS A 48 17.09 -5.38 -3.61
N GLY A 49 16.62 -4.29 -4.21
CA GLY A 49 16.27 -4.21 -5.64
C GLY A 49 14.88 -4.75 -5.99
N HIS A 50 14.05 -5.13 -5.00
CA HIS A 50 12.68 -5.57 -5.25
C HIS A 50 11.76 -4.37 -5.48
N ARG A 51 10.93 -4.44 -6.53
CA ARG A 51 10.02 -3.37 -6.95
C ARG A 51 8.59 -3.64 -6.49
N PHE A 52 7.92 -2.57 -6.03
CA PHE A 52 6.57 -2.62 -5.51
C PHE A 52 5.72 -1.48 -6.09
N GLU A 53 4.53 -1.83 -6.56
CA GLU A 53 3.50 -0.86 -6.93
C GLU A 53 2.61 -0.59 -5.72
N VAL A 54 2.72 0.62 -5.16
CA VAL A 54 2.09 0.98 -3.90
C VAL A 54 0.95 1.97 -4.15
N ILE A 55 -0.19 1.69 -3.51
CA ILE A 55 -1.36 2.58 -3.43
C ILE A 55 -1.65 2.90 -1.97
N THR A 56 -2.13 4.11 -1.68
CA THR A 56 -2.26 4.61 -0.31
C THR A 56 -3.73 4.75 0.13
N PHE A 57 -4.01 4.30 1.35
CA PHE A 57 -5.34 4.32 1.98
C PHE A 57 -5.32 5.14 3.28
N ARG A 58 -6.47 5.70 3.67
CA ARG A 58 -6.69 6.29 5.01
C ARG A 58 -6.87 5.22 6.09
N LYS A 59 -7.44 4.08 5.71
CA LYS A 59 -7.77 2.96 6.59
C LYS A 59 -7.70 1.67 5.78
N ALA A 60 -7.19 0.62 6.41
CA ALA A 60 -7.21 -0.75 5.91
C ALA A 60 -7.28 -1.73 7.10
N ASP A 61 -7.85 -2.91 6.90
CA ASP A 61 -7.85 -4.03 7.83
C ASP A 61 -6.63 -4.92 7.57
N VAL A 62 -5.62 -4.80 8.43
CA VAL A 62 -4.32 -5.48 8.29
C VAL A 62 -3.74 -5.86 9.65
N THR A 63 -3.02 -6.97 9.72
CA THR A 63 -2.14 -7.29 10.85
C THR A 63 -0.81 -6.57 10.66
N GLN A 64 -0.46 -5.69 11.60
CA GLN A 64 0.84 -4.99 11.62
C GLN A 64 1.88 -5.82 12.38
N HIS A 65 3.12 -5.82 11.90
CA HIS A 65 4.22 -6.61 12.46
C HIS A 65 5.40 -5.75 12.86
N TRP A 66 5.96 -6.05 14.04
CA TRP A 66 7.13 -5.37 14.63
C TRP A 66 6.88 -3.88 14.96
N PRO A 67 7.77 -3.24 15.75
CA PRO A 67 7.76 -1.79 15.89
C PRO A 67 8.01 -1.11 14.52
N SER A 68 7.39 0.04 14.30
CA SER A 68 7.58 0.80 13.05
C SER A 68 9.00 1.34 12.90
N ASP A 69 9.59 1.21 11.73
CA ASP A 69 10.93 1.73 11.40
C ASP A 69 10.86 2.97 10.49
N LYS A 70 11.84 3.87 10.59
CA LYS A 70 12.00 5.04 9.71
C LYS A 70 13.02 4.81 8.60
N ARG A 71 13.94 3.84 8.77
CA ARG A 71 14.99 3.51 7.80
C ARG A 71 14.35 3.05 6.49
N PHE A 72 14.85 3.54 5.37
CA PHE A 72 14.36 3.22 4.01
C PHE A 72 12.86 3.48 3.78
N SER A 73 12.23 4.34 4.58
CA SER A 73 10.83 4.74 4.36
C SER A 73 10.66 5.43 3.01
N TRP A 74 9.78 4.88 2.17
CA TRP A 74 9.39 5.49 0.89
C TRP A 74 8.58 6.78 1.06
N PHE A 75 8.08 7.09 2.26
CA PHE A 75 7.28 8.28 2.55
C PHE A 75 8.00 9.16 3.57
N PRO A 76 8.76 10.19 3.15
CA PRO A 76 9.51 11.05 4.05
C PRO A 76 8.62 11.66 5.15
N GLY A 77 9.05 11.51 6.41
CA GLY A 77 8.30 11.92 7.59
C GLY A 77 7.46 10.81 8.24
N PHE A 78 7.30 9.65 7.59
CA PHE A 78 6.55 8.50 8.12
C PHE A 78 7.46 7.34 8.47
N SER A 79 7.13 6.63 9.56
CA SER A 79 7.62 5.27 9.82
C SER A 79 6.74 4.25 9.08
N TRP A 80 7.28 3.07 8.77
CA TRP A 80 6.56 1.94 8.17
C TRP A 80 6.68 0.68 9.04
N THR A 81 5.74 -0.25 8.87
CA THR A 81 5.68 -1.57 9.50
C THR A 81 5.21 -2.56 8.44
N VAL A 82 5.64 -3.82 8.51
CA VAL A 82 5.16 -4.87 7.60
C VAL A 82 3.69 -5.15 7.91
N ALA A 83 2.86 -5.22 6.87
CA ALA A 83 1.44 -5.52 6.97
C ALA A 83 1.12 -6.85 6.28
N THR A 84 0.29 -7.69 6.92
CA THR A 84 -0.25 -8.91 6.30
C THR A 84 -1.77 -8.94 6.36
N CYS A 85 -2.37 -9.74 5.48
CA CYS A 85 -3.80 -10.02 5.53
C CYS A 85 -4.14 -10.79 6.82
N PRO A 86 -5.10 -10.31 7.65
CA PRO A 86 -5.42 -10.94 8.93
C PRO A 86 -6.03 -12.34 8.80
N ARG A 87 -6.55 -12.69 7.60
CA ARG A 87 -7.16 -13.99 7.32
C ARG A 87 -6.19 -15.06 6.81
N CYS A 88 -5.12 -14.68 6.12
CA CYS A 88 -4.24 -15.65 5.42
C CYS A 88 -2.74 -15.35 5.53
N ASN A 89 -2.34 -14.32 6.28
CA ASN A 89 -0.95 -13.93 6.53
C ASN A 89 -0.09 -13.61 5.30
N THR A 90 -0.67 -13.51 4.10
CA THR A 90 0.05 -12.99 2.92
C THR A 90 0.47 -11.54 3.14
N HIS A 91 1.66 -11.17 2.66
CA HIS A 91 2.12 -9.78 2.60
C HIS A 91 1.19 -8.97 1.69
N LEU A 92 0.95 -7.70 2.04
CA LEU A 92 0.07 -6.76 1.34
C LEU A 92 0.81 -5.51 0.86
#